data_AF-A0A975IYR3-F1
#
_entry.id   AF-A0A975IYR3-F1
#
_cell.length_a   1.000
_cell.length_b   1.000
_cell.length_c   1.000
_cell.angle_alpha   90.00
_cell.angle_beta   90.00
_cell.angle_gamma   90.00
#
_symmetry.space_group_name_H-M   'P 1'
#
loop_
_entity.id
_entity.type
_entity.pdbx_description
1 polymer ?
#
loop_
_entity_poly.entity_id
_entity_poly.type
_entity_poly.pdbx_seq_one_letter_code
_entity_poly.pdbx_strand_id
1 'polypeptide(L)'
;MSIEANPYATPAAAAPAPVTVVASNDLVRRDGKFLVVWDGAVLPPRCVRTNAPINPEDWTKSKKMVFTPPWVWALVLLSPLIAIIVAAVIQKRFTLTYSLSKAERARFRNRMIGGWLGFFAGLGGIGASIAAFSSTNASWPGFLLLAAIVVMFGGLVFVALANALKPVRFRDGWFVIKGCSPEFLDSIAPQ
;
A
#
# COMPACT_ATOMS: atom_id res chain seq x y z
N MET A 1 33.92 -19.88 46.74
CA MET A 1 33.12 -18.83 46.06
C MET A 1 31.74 -19.42 45.80
N SER A 2 30.82 -19.23 46.73
CA SER A 2 29.44 -19.75 46.65
C SER A 2 28.64 -18.90 45.66
N ILE A 3 28.08 -19.55 44.64
CA ILE A 3 27.17 -18.92 43.67
C ILE A 3 25.85 -18.69 44.41
N GLU A 4 25.59 -17.43 44.78
CA GLU A 4 24.32 -17.02 45.39
C GLU A 4 23.23 -17.07 44.32
N ALA A 5 22.29 -18.01 44.47
CA ALA A 5 21.19 -18.18 43.55
C ALA A 5 20.25 -16.96 43.67
N ASN A 6 20.18 -16.14 42.61
CA ASN A 6 19.38 -14.92 42.59
C ASN A 6 17.90 -15.21 42.93
N PRO A 7 17.38 -14.74 44.08
CA PRO A 7 16.01 -15.00 44.52
C PRO A 7 14.94 -14.28 43.70
N TYR A 8 15.35 -13.38 42.79
CA TYR A 8 14.47 -12.70 41.83
C TYR A 8 14.55 -13.30 40.41
N ALA A 9 15.13 -14.49 40.24
CA ALA A 9 15.09 -15.19 38.96
C ALA A 9 13.63 -15.52 38.60
N THR A 10 13.09 -14.85 37.57
CA THR A 10 11.78 -15.17 37.02
C THR A 10 11.79 -16.62 36.53
N PRO A 11 10.75 -17.42 36.80
CA PRO A 11 10.63 -18.75 36.23
C PRO A 11 10.80 -18.63 34.72
N ALA A 12 11.65 -19.46 34.12
CA ALA A 12 11.87 -19.46 32.69
C ALA A 12 10.51 -19.63 31.99
N ALA A 13 9.96 -18.52 31.50
CA ALA A 13 8.73 -18.54 30.73
C ALA A 13 8.98 -19.52 29.58
N ALA A 14 8.13 -20.53 29.47
CA ALA A 14 8.18 -21.51 28.40
C ALA A 14 8.46 -20.77 27.09
N ALA A 15 9.59 -21.10 26.45
CA ALA A 15 10.00 -20.44 25.23
C ALA A 15 8.79 -20.38 24.29
N PRO A 16 8.43 -19.19 23.75
CA PRO A 16 7.32 -19.11 22.81
C PRO A 16 7.58 -20.14 21.72
N ALA A 17 6.57 -20.96 21.43
CA ALA A 17 6.65 -22.03 20.44
C ALA A 17 7.35 -21.49 19.19
N PRO A 18 8.32 -22.22 18.62
CA PRO A 18 9.05 -21.74 17.45
C PRO A 18 8.04 -21.36 16.39
N VAL A 19 7.97 -20.07 16.08
CA VAL A 19 7.21 -19.56 14.95
C VAL A 19 7.80 -20.29 13.76
N THR A 20 7.06 -21.25 13.21
CA THR A 20 7.47 -22.00 12.04
C THR A 20 7.67 -21.00 10.92
N VAL A 21 8.94 -20.69 10.64
CA VAL A 21 9.33 -19.94 9.46
C VAL A 21 9.10 -20.90 8.30
N VAL A 22 7.87 -20.94 7.79
CA VAL A 22 7.54 -21.69 6.58
C VAL A 22 8.52 -21.19 5.51
N ALA A 23 9.24 -22.13 4.89
CA ALA A 23 10.23 -21.81 3.88
C ALA A 23 9.63 -20.84 2.85
N SER A 24 10.31 -19.72 2.59
CA SER A 24 9.82 -18.57 1.83
C SER A 24 9.21 -18.92 0.46
N ASN A 25 9.60 -20.06 -0.10
CA ASN A 25 9.19 -20.53 -1.41
C ASN A 25 7.79 -21.17 -1.42
N ASP A 26 7.29 -21.69 -0.30
CA ASP A 26 5.94 -22.27 -0.21
C ASP A 26 4.86 -21.21 0.03
N LEU A 27 5.25 -19.97 0.34
CA LEU A 27 4.35 -18.85 0.62
C LEU A 27 4.21 -17.90 -0.58
N VAL A 28 4.98 -18.12 -1.65
CA VAL A 28 5.05 -17.22 -2.80
C VAL A 28 4.95 -18.04 -4.07
N ARG A 29 3.99 -17.70 -4.92
CA ARG A 29 3.74 -18.37 -6.18
C ARG A 29 3.38 -17.38 -7.26
N ARG A 30 3.58 -17.78 -8.51
CA ARG A 30 3.24 -16.98 -9.67
C ARG A 30 1.93 -17.50 -10.28
N ASP A 31 1.02 -16.58 -10.59
CA ASP A 31 -0.15 -16.84 -11.44
C ASP A 31 -0.12 -15.90 -12.65
N GLY A 32 0.56 -16.33 -13.72
CA GLY A 32 0.72 -15.55 -14.95
C GLY A 32 1.40 -14.19 -14.73
N LYS A 33 0.62 -13.11 -14.79
CA LYS A 33 1.06 -11.72 -14.57
C LYS A 33 0.86 -11.23 -13.13
N PHE A 34 0.42 -12.12 -12.25
CA PHE A 34 0.12 -11.81 -10.86
C PHE A 34 1.04 -12.59 -9.93
N LEU A 35 1.34 -11.95 -8.81
CA LEU A 35 2.06 -12.57 -7.70
C LEU A 35 1.05 -13.04 -6.67
N VAL A 36 1.07 -14.32 -6.33
CA VAL A 36 0.17 -14.95 -5.37
C VAL A 36 0.95 -15.22 -4.10
N VAL A 37 0.56 -14.60 -3.00
CA VAL A 37 1.29 -14.67 -1.73
C VAL A 37 0.38 -15.02 -0.58
N TRP A 38 0.94 -15.73 0.39
CA TRP A 38 0.28 -15.95 1.67
C TRP A 38 0.65 -14.84 2.67
N ASP A 39 -0.03 -14.80 3.82
CA ASP A 39 0.28 -13.81 4.85
C ASP A 39 1.64 -14.11 5.48
N GLY A 40 2.47 -13.08 5.65
CA GLY A 40 3.83 -13.20 6.17
C GLY A 40 4.87 -13.57 5.12
N ALA A 41 4.50 -13.65 3.83
CA ALA A 41 5.41 -13.99 2.76
C ALA A 41 6.60 -13.02 2.67
N VAL A 42 7.79 -13.59 2.51
CA VAL A 42 9.06 -12.87 2.32
C VAL A 42 9.50 -13.03 0.87
N LEU A 43 9.52 -11.94 0.12
CA LEU A 43 9.97 -11.97 -1.27
C LEU A 43 11.51 -12.09 -1.33
N PRO A 44 12.04 -12.71 -2.40
CA PRO A 44 13.47 -12.74 -2.65
C PRO A 44 14.07 -11.31 -2.65
N PRO A 45 15.35 -11.16 -2.26
CA PRO A 45 16.03 -9.86 -2.18
C PRO A 45 16.38 -9.32 -3.59
N ARG A 46 15.35 -9.04 -4.38
CA ARG A 46 15.40 -8.40 -5.71
C ARG A 46 14.36 -7.31 -5.78
N CYS A 47 14.56 -6.31 -6.63
CA CYS A 47 13.55 -5.27 -6.82
C CYS A 47 12.29 -5.86 -7.50
N VAL A 48 11.13 -5.71 -6.86
CA VAL A 48 9.86 -6.25 -7.38
C VAL A 48 9.43 -5.65 -8.74
N ARG A 49 9.96 -4.48 -9.11
CA ARG A 49 9.60 -3.77 -10.36
C ARG A 49 10.63 -3.82 -11.48
N THR A 50 11.89 -4.07 -11.16
CA THR A 50 12.98 -4.05 -12.15
C THR A 50 13.80 -5.33 -12.13
N ASN A 51 13.52 -6.24 -11.21
CA ASN A 51 14.29 -7.47 -10.96
C ASN A 51 15.80 -7.25 -10.68
N ALA A 52 16.22 -6.00 -10.54
CA ALA A 52 17.60 -5.64 -10.24
C ALA A 52 18.02 -6.21 -8.88
N PRO A 53 19.29 -6.63 -8.73
CA PRO A 53 19.83 -7.00 -7.43
C PRO A 53 19.77 -5.80 -6.48
N ILE A 54 19.49 -6.09 -5.21
CA ILE A 54 19.43 -5.10 -4.14
C ILE A 54 20.87 -4.75 -3.74
N ASN A 55 21.19 -3.46 -3.74
CA ASN A 55 22.42 -2.95 -3.13
C ASN A 55 22.25 -2.85 -1.61
N PRO A 56 23.34 -2.80 -0.81
CA PRO A 56 23.26 -2.61 0.64
C PRO A 56 22.48 -1.35 1.06
N GLU A 57 22.41 -0.35 0.18
CA GLU A 57 21.65 0.90 0.37
C GLU A 57 20.15 0.78 0.05
N ASP A 58 19.73 -0.31 -0.59
CA ASP A 58 18.35 -0.53 -1.02
C ASP A 58 17.48 -1.05 0.14
N TRP A 59 16.17 -0.80 0.04
CA TRP A 59 15.26 -0.89 1.17
C TRP A 59 14.40 -2.15 1.12
N THR A 60 14.51 -3.00 2.14
CA THR A 60 13.60 -4.12 2.39
C THR A 60 12.65 -3.75 3.52
N LYS A 61 11.33 -3.71 3.25
CA LYS A 61 10.33 -3.45 4.29
C LYS A 61 9.28 -4.54 4.34
N SER A 62 8.92 -4.93 5.56
CA SER A 62 7.61 -5.52 5.81
C SER A 62 6.55 -4.42 5.80
N LYS A 63 5.57 -4.53 4.90
CA LYS A 63 4.43 -3.61 4.82
C LYS A 63 3.14 -4.39 5.04
N LYS A 64 2.30 -3.88 5.94
CA LYS A 64 0.91 -4.34 6.08
C LYS A 64 0.10 -3.81 4.89
N MET A 65 -0.47 -4.71 4.11
CA MET A 65 -1.37 -4.41 3.01
C MET A 65 -2.79 -4.78 3.40
N VAL A 66 -3.74 -4.02 2.87
CA VAL A 66 -5.17 -4.23 3.12
C VAL A 66 -5.83 -4.50 1.79
N PHE A 67 -6.55 -5.62 1.72
CA PHE A 67 -7.41 -5.97 0.61
C PHE A 67 -8.86 -5.66 1.00
N THR A 68 -9.49 -4.80 0.20
CA THR A 68 -10.92 -4.52 0.29
C THR A 68 -11.56 -4.96 -1.03
N PRO A 69 -12.60 -5.81 -1.00
CA PRO A 69 -13.24 -6.26 -2.23
C PRO A 69 -13.81 -5.09 -3.04
N PRO A 70 -13.65 -5.09 -4.39
CA PRO A 70 -14.10 -3.98 -5.23
C PRO A 70 -15.59 -3.66 -5.12
N TRP A 71 -16.44 -4.67 -4.89
CA TRP A 71 -17.89 -4.50 -4.77
C TRP A 71 -18.29 -3.65 -3.56
N VAL A 72 -17.46 -3.55 -2.52
CA VAL A 72 -17.72 -2.68 -1.36
C VAL A 72 -17.75 -1.21 -1.77
N TRP A 73 -16.97 -0.82 -2.79
CA TRP A 73 -17.00 0.53 -3.32
C TRP A 73 -18.31 0.85 -4.05
N ALA A 74 -19.04 -0.15 -4.54
CA ALA A 74 -20.37 0.07 -5.10
C ALA A 74 -21.39 0.49 -4.02
N LEU A 75 -21.22 0.05 -2.76
CA LEU A 75 -22.08 0.48 -1.65
C LEU A 75 -21.92 1.96 -1.29
N VAL A 76 -20.80 2.59 -1.66
CA VAL A 76 -20.58 4.03 -1.41
C VAL A 76 -21.65 4.88 -2.10
N LEU A 77 -22.17 4.43 -3.25
CA LEU A 77 -23.26 5.10 -3.97
C LEU A 77 -24.59 5.07 -3.21
N LEU A 78 -24.83 4.04 -2.41
CA LEU A 78 -26.06 3.89 -1.62
C LEU A 78 -25.95 4.61 -0.28
N SER A 79 -24.87 4.35 0.45
CA SER A 79 -24.58 5.04 1.70
C SER A 79 -23.08 4.97 2.00
N PRO A 80 -22.39 6.12 2.09
CA PRO A 80 -20.96 6.13 2.42
C PRO A 80 -20.70 5.58 3.82
N LEU A 81 -21.62 5.77 4.77
CA LEU A 81 -21.49 5.28 6.14
C LEU A 81 -21.51 3.73 6.17
N ILE A 82 -22.49 3.12 5.49
CA ILE A 82 -22.60 1.66 5.41
C ILE A 82 -21.37 1.08 4.70
N ALA A 83 -20.92 1.71 3.62
CA ALA A 83 -19.75 1.26 2.88
C ALA A 83 -18.48 1.25 3.74
N ILE A 84 -18.27 2.26 4.60
CA ILE A 84 -17.13 2.30 5.52
C ILE A 84 -17.20 1.16 6.54
N ILE A 85 -18.37 0.91 7.13
CA ILE A 85 -18.56 -0.18 8.10
C ILE A 85 -18.30 -1.53 7.43
N VAL A 86 -18.91 -1.77 6.27
CA VAL A 86 -18.73 -3.01 5.50
C VAL A 86 -17.27 -3.19 5.08
N ALA A 87 -16.60 -2.13 4.61
CA ALA A 87 -15.17 -2.15 4.30
C ALA A 87 -14.33 -2.53 5.53
N ALA A 88 -14.65 -1.97 6.70
CA ALA A 88 -13.91 -2.22 7.93
C ALA A 88 -14.06 -3.65 8.45
N VAL A 89 -15.21 -4.29 8.20
CA VAL A 89 -15.49 -5.68 8.58
C VAL A 89 -14.89 -6.68 7.59
N ILE A 90 -14.98 -6.40 6.28
CA ILE A 90 -14.60 -7.35 5.23
C ILE A 90 -13.11 -7.24 4.87
N GLN A 91 -12.46 -6.12 5.16
CA GLN A 91 -11.04 -5.93 4.87
C GLN A 91 -10.19 -7.09 5.38
N LYS A 92 -9.37 -7.65 4.50
CA LYS A 92 -8.37 -8.65 4.86
C LYS A 92 -7.01 -7.98 4.92
N ARG A 93 -6.30 -8.19 6.01
CA ARG A 93 -4.96 -7.63 6.23
C ARG A 93 -3.95 -8.74 6.04
N PHE A 94 -2.86 -8.43 5.36
CA PHE A 94 -1.73 -9.34 5.22
C PHE A 94 -0.42 -8.55 5.27
N THR A 95 0.65 -9.23 5.66
CA THR A 95 1.99 -8.69 5.77
C THR A 95 2.82 -9.22 4.61
N LEU A 96 3.46 -8.32 3.89
CA LEU A 96 4.34 -8.66 2.78
C LEU A 96 5.69 -7.97 2.97
N THR A 97 6.74 -8.77 3.01
CA THR A 97 8.10 -8.25 3.01
C THR A 97 8.62 -8.20 1.59
N TYR A 98 8.88 -7.00 1.10
CA TYR A 98 9.35 -6.77 -0.26
C TYR A 98 10.42 -5.68 -0.31
N SER A 99 11.16 -5.71 -1.40
CA SER A 99 12.31 -4.87 -1.66
C SER A 99 12.11 -4.00 -2.91
N LEU A 100 12.50 -2.73 -2.81
CA LEU A 100 12.50 -1.80 -3.94
C LEU A 100 13.87 -1.14 -4.06
N SER A 101 14.29 -0.98 -5.31
CA SER A 101 15.41 -0.11 -5.69
C SER A 101 15.12 1.35 -5.33
N LYS A 102 16.19 2.09 -5.00
CA LYS A 102 16.16 3.54 -4.72
C LYS A 102 15.51 4.37 -5.85
N ALA A 103 15.76 4.02 -7.11
CA ALA A 103 15.20 4.72 -8.27
C ALA A 103 13.66 4.63 -8.32
N GLU A 104 13.12 3.41 -8.19
CA GLU A 104 11.68 3.18 -8.17
C GLU A 104 11.03 3.82 -6.95
N ARG A 105 11.68 3.76 -5.78
CA ARG A 105 11.24 4.46 -4.58
C ARG A 105 11.15 5.97 -4.80
N ALA A 106 12.16 6.58 -5.43
CA ALA A 106 12.15 8.00 -5.76
C ALA A 106 11.00 8.35 -6.72
N ARG A 107 10.74 7.50 -7.73
CA ARG A 107 9.57 7.66 -8.62
C ARG A 107 8.25 7.63 -7.85
N PHE A 108 8.08 6.70 -6.92
CA PHE A 108 6.87 6.64 -6.08
C PHE A 108 6.73 7.86 -5.18
N ARG A 109 7.82 8.27 -4.54
CA ARG A 109 7.84 9.49 -3.71
C ARG A 109 7.49 10.72 -4.53
N ASN A 110 8.07 10.90 -5.71
CA ASN A 110 7.80 12.06 -6.57
C ASN A 110 6.35 12.05 -7.06
N ARG A 111 5.77 10.88 -7.35
CA ARG A 111 4.34 10.76 -7.69
C ARG A 111 3.43 11.10 -6.51
N MET A 112 3.76 10.65 -5.30
CA MET A 112 3.03 11.02 -4.10
C MET A 112 3.13 12.52 -3.83
N ILE A 113 4.33 13.10 -3.91
CA ILE A 113 4.56 14.54 -3.77
C ILE A 113 3.74 15.31 -4.80
N GLY A 114 3.79 14.92 -6.08
CA GLY A 114 3.01 15.57 -7.13
C GLY A 114 1.49 15.50 -6.88
N GLY A 115 0.99 14.36 -6.40
CA GLY A 115 -0.43 14.22 -6.03
C GLY A 115 -0.84 15.07 -4.82
N TRP A 116 0.01 15.15 -3.79
CA TRP A 116 -0.21 16.04 -2.65
C TRP A 116 -0.13 17.52 -3.03
N LEU A 117 0.83 17.90 -3.86
CA LEU A 117 0.93 19.25 -4.42
C LEU A 117 -0.33 19.61 -5.21
N GLY A 118 -0.85 18.69 -6.03
CA GLY A 118 -2.12 18.88 -6.74
C GLY A 118 -3.29 19.08 -5.78
N PHE A 119 -3.37 18.28 -4.70
CA PHE A 119 -4.41 18.44 -3.68
C PHE A 119 -4.34 19.81 -2.99
N PHE A 120 -3.16 20.22 -2.52
CA PHE A 120 -2.99 21.53 -1.85
C PHE A 120 -3.17 22.71 -2.81
N ALA A 121 -2.76 22.57 -4.07
CA ALA A 121 -3.02 23.56 -5.11
C ALA A 121 -4.52 23.71 -5.38
N GLY A 122 -5.26 22.60 -5.44
CA GLY A 122 -6.73 22.63 -5.53
C GLY A 122 -7.38 23.31 -4.33
N LEU A 123 -6.92 22.99 -3.11
CA LEU A 123 -7.43 23.63 -1.89
C LEU A 123 -7.16 25.14 -1.85
N GLY A 124 -5.95 25.57 -2.23
CA GLY A 124 -5.61 26.99 -2.37
C GLY A 124 -6.42 27.69 -3.46
N GLY A 125 -6.66 26.99 -4.58
CA GLY A 125 -7.53 27.46 -5.67
C GLY A 125 -8.97 27.68 -5.23
N ILE A 126 -9.53 26.81 -4.38
CA ILE A 126 -10.87 27.01 -3.81
C ILE A 126 -10.91 28.29 -2.97
N GLY A 127 -9.93 28.51 -2.09
CA GLY A 127 -9.83 29.73 -1.28
C GLY A 127 -9.74 31.00 -2.11
N ALA A 128 -8.91 31.00 -3.16
CA ALA A 128 -8.78 32.12 -4.09
C ALA A 128 -10.08 32.37 -4.88
N SER A 129 -10.80 31.30 -5.26
CA SER A 129 -12.07 31.39 -5.98
C SER A 129 -13.16 32.05 -5.14
N ILE A 130 -13.24 31.70 -3.84
CA ILE A 130 -14.20 32.29 -2.90
C ILE A 130 -13.89 33.79 -2.68
N ALA A 131 -12.62 34.15 -2.52
CA ALA A 131 -12.20 35.54 -2.41
C ALA A 131 -12.55 36.36 -3.67
N ALA A 132 -12.31 35.79 -4.85
CA ALA A 132 -12.65 36.43 -6.13
C ALA A 132 -14.17 36.57 -6.35
N PHE A 133 -14.97 35.61 -5.87
CA PHE A 133 -16.43 35.69 -5.90
C PHE A 133 -16.97 36.83 -5.03
N SER A 134 -16.28 37.15 -3.92
CA SER A 134 -16.65 38.27 -3.04
C SER A 134 -16.27 39.65 -3.61
N SER A 135 -15.29 39.73 -4.51
CA SER A 135 -14.78 40.98 -5.06
C SER A 135 -15.27 41.30 -6.47
N THR A 136 -15.82 40.33 -7.21
CA THR A 136 -16.24 40.52 -8.60
C THR A 136 -17.57 39.84 -8.92
N ASN A 137 -18.50 40.57 -9.56
CA ASN A 137 -19.80 40.06 -10.04
C ASN A 137 -19.71 39.38 -11.42
N ALA A 138 -18.55 38.81 -11.75
CA ALA A 138 -18.33 38.19 -13.04
C ALA A 138 -18.61 36.68 -12.94
N SER A 139 -18.92 36.02 -14.07
CA SER A 139 -19.36 34.62 -14.10
C SER A 139 -18.22 33.58 -14.08
N TRP A 140 -17.00 33.99 -14.42
CA TRP A 140 -15.78 33.18 -14.41
C TRP A 140 -15.33 32.58 -13.06
N PRO A 141 -15.63 33.11 -11.85
CA PRO A 141 -15.18 32.52 -10.58
C PRO A 141 -15.84 31.18 -10.29
N GLY A 142 -17.06 30.95 -10.79
CA GLY A 142 -17.74 29.66 -10.68
C GLY A 142 -17.02 28.55 -11.44
N PHE A 143 -16.46 28.87 -12.61
CA PHE A 143 -15.66 27.93 -13.39
C PHE A 143 -14.32 27.62 -12.72
N LEU A 144 -13.68 28.63 -12.13
CA LEU A 144 -12.44 28.46 -11.35
C LEU A 144 -12.64 27.59 -10.12
N LEU A 145 -13.77 27.75 -9.41
CA LEU A 145 -14.13 26.90 -8.27
C LEU A 145 -14.27 25.43 -8.70
N LEU A 146 -14.99 25.18 -9.79
CA LEU A 146 -15.21 23.83 -10.31
C LEU A 146 -13.89 23.19 -10.78
N ALA A 147 -13.03 23.95 -11.46
CA ALA A 147 -11.70 23.52 -11.85
C ALA A 147 -10.83 23.18 -10.63
N ALA A 148 -10.85 24.00 -9.58
CA ALA A 148 -10.11 23.77 -8.35
C ALA A 148 -10.56 22.50 -7.61
N ILE A 149 -11.87 22.24 -7.59
CA ILE A 149 -12.45 21.00 -7.03
C ILE A 149 -11.98 19.77 -7.84
N VAL A 150 -12.02 19.84 -9.17
CA VAL A 150 -11.54 18.75 -10.03
C VAL A 150 -10.05 18.47 -9.81
N VAL A 151 -9.22 19.52 -9.69
CA VAL A 151 -7.79 19.38 -9.40
C VAL A 151 -7.56 18.77 -8.01
N MET A 152 -8.34 19.16 -7.00
CA MET A 152 -8.26 18.62 -5.65
C MET A 152 -8.58 17.12 -5.62
N PHE A 153 -9.72 16.71 -6.17
CA PHE A 153 -10.11 15.30 -6.23
C PHE A 153 -9.21 14.48 -7.17
N GLY A 154 -8.79 15.06 -8.29
CA GLY A 154 -7.84 14.44 -9.22
C GLY A 154 -6.50 14.13 -8.56
N GLY A 155 -5.98 15.05 -7.75
CA GLY A 155 -4.76 14.84 -6.95
C GLY A 155 -4.92 13.69 -5.97
N LEU A 156 -6.04 13.62 -5.24
CA LEU A 156 -6.32 12.56 -4.28
C LEU A 156 -6.41 11.18 -4.95
N VAL A 157 -7.12 11.11 -6.09
CA VAL A 157 -7.22 9.88 -6.90
C VAL A 157 -5.85 9.48 -7.42
N PHE A 158 -5.03 10.43 -7.87
CA PHE A 158 -3.67 10.15 -8.33
C PHE A 158 -2.78 9.56 -7.22
N VAL A 159 -2.87 10.09 -5.99
CA VAL A 159 -2.17 9.54 -4.81
C VAL A 159 -2.66 8.12 -4.51
N ALA A 160 -3.98 7.89 -4.49
CA ALA A 160 -4.55 6.57 -4.23
C ALA A 160 -4.10 5.53 -5.27
N LEU A 161 -3.98 5.94 -6.53
CA LEU A 161 -3.52 5.09 -7.63
C LEU A 161 -2.01 4.87 -7.67
N ALA A 162 -1.20 5.74 -7.04
CA ALA A 162 0.27 5.69 -7.05
C ALA A 162 0.86 4.59 -6.15
N ASN A 163 0.04 3.73 -5.54
CA ASN A 163 0.49 2.59 -4.76
C ASN A 163 1.32 1.59 -5.61
N ALA A 164 2.46 1.18 -5.07
CA ALA A 164 3.44 0.33 -5.76
C ALA A 164 2.95 -1.10 -6.01
N LEU A 165 2.18 -1.65 -5.07
CA LEU A 165 1.60 -2.98 -5.15
C LEU A 165 0.12 -2.84 -4.81
N LYS A 166 -0.74 -3.43 -5.64
CA LYS A 166 -2.19 -3.41 -5.45
C LYS A 166 -2.70 -4.83 -5.26
N PRO A 167 -3.27 -5.17 -4.10
CA PRO A 167 -3.96 -6.44 -3.93
C PRO A 167 -5.25 -6.42 -4.76
N VAL A 168 -5.42 -7.41 -5.63
CA VAL A 168 -6.52 -7.47 -6.61
C VAL A 168 -7.57 -8.49 -6.19
N ARG A 169 -7.15 -9.65 -5.67
CA ARG A 169 -8.05 -10.74 -5.29
C ARG A 169 -7.55 -11.45 -4.04
N PHE A 170 -8.47 -12.07 -3.33
CA PHE A 170 -8.20 -13.01 -2.26
C PHE A 170 -8.93 -14.32 -2.58
N ARG A 171 -8.22 -15.45 -2.54
CA ARG A 171 -8.77 -16.78 -2.81
C ARG A 171 -8.12 -17.80 -1.90
N ASP A 172 -8.91 -18.53 -1.11
CA ASP A 172 -8.49 -19.69 -0.31
C ASP A 172 -7.25 -19.41 0.59
N GLY A 173 -7.17 -18.21 1.18
CA GLY A 173 -6.04 -17.79 2.01
C GLY A 173 -4.93 -17.04 1.27
N TRP A 174 -4.96 -17.02 -0.07
CA TRP A 174 -3.95 -16.43 -0.92
C TRP A 174 -4.34 -15.06 -1.45
N PHE A 175 -3.39 -14.14 -1.43
CA PHE A 175 -3.53 -12.77 -1.91
C PHE A 175 -2.89 -12.65 -3.29
N VAL A 176 -3.68 -12.22 -4.28
CA VAL A 176 -3.22 -11.96 -5.64
C VAL A 176 -2.85 -10.49 -5.75
N ILE A 177 -1.61 -10.20 -6.08
CA ILE A 177 -1.02 -8.87 -6.13
C ILE A 177 -0.62 -8.52 -7.55
N LYS A 178 -0.89 -7.27 -7.94
CA LYS A 178 -0.47 -6.67 -9.20
C LYS A 178 0.60 -5.60 -8.94
N GLY A 179 1.55 -5.46 -9.87
CA GLY A 179 2.58 -4.43 -9.84
C GLY A 179 4.03 -4.95 -9.92
N CYS A 180 4.21 -6.27 -10.00
CA CYS A 180 5.51 -6.92 -10.18
C CYS A 180 5.96 -6.87 -11.65
N SER A 181 7.27 -6.78 -11.91
CA SER A 181 7.79 -6.92 -13.27
C SER A 181 7.70 -8.36 -13.77
N PRO A 182 7.57 -8.56 -15.10
CA PRO A 182 7.61 -9.90 -15.69
C PRO A 182 8.88 -10.66 -15.30
N GLU A 183 10.03 -10.00 -15.39
CA GLU A 183 11.34 -10.57 -15.04
C GLU A 183 11.43 -11.02 -13.58
N PHE A 184 10.80 -10.29 -12.65
CA PHE A 184 10.74 -10.69 -11.24
C PHE A 184 9.82 -11.89 -11.06
N LEU A 185 8.67 -11.91 -11.76
CA LEU A 185 7.79 -13.07 -11.75
C LEU A 185 8.45 -14.31 -12.38
N ASP A 186 9.31 -14.14 -13.39
CA ASP A 186 10.09 -15.22 -14.01
C ASP A 186 11.15 -15.79 -13.06
N SER A 187 11.64 -14.99 -12.12
CA SER A 187 12.57 -15.45 -11.08
C SER A 187 11.91 -16.31 -10.00
N ILE A 188 10.58 -16.25 -9.89
CA ILE A 188 9.80 -17.07 -8.97
C ILE A 188 9.38 -18.31 -9.75
N ALA A 189 9.75 -19.48 -9.24
CA ALA A 189 9.47 -20.75 -9.91
C ALA A 189 7.97 -20.85 -10.29
N PRO A 190 7.63 -21.12 -11.56
CA PRO A 190 6.28 -21.50 -11.93
C PRO A 190 6.00 -22.90 -11.34
N GLN A 191 4.86 -23.04 -10.67
CA GLN A 191 4.25 -24.35 -10.42
C GLN A 191 3.04 -24.50 -11.33
#